data_AF-A0A958T5C9-F1
#
_entry.id   AF-A0A958T5C9-F1
#
_cell.length_a   1.000
_cell.length_b   1.000
_cell.length_c   1.000
_cell.angle_alpha   90.00
_cell.angle_beta   90.00
_cell.angle_gamma   90.00
#
_symmetry.space_group_name_H-M   'P 1'
#
loop_
_entity.id
_entity.type
_entity.pdbx_description
1 polymer ?
#
loop_
_entity_poly.entity_id
_entity_poly.type
_entity_poly.pdbx_seq_one_letter_code
_entity_poly.pdbx_strand_id
1 'polypeptide(L)'
;MKKLTLMLKFFHHTPSLTFIFFISIFGYVHGQVHTTYLWHLQQPIYWPDHSASNPFSYQTVWESQQLKFGGGNIYSDGLTHPLNDLQDIFSKPDRVNVYQWEARNSISSLLSLPDAGAQVNYGGCLIENIQSLSNTNAWGYVPNWTQWVIEAQGWQTSGGFPRMDITGFTWHHALSPLLSDRVLKK
;
A
#
# COMPACT_ATOMS: atom_id res chain seq x y z
N MET A 1 15.57 103.68 -3.17
CA MET A 1 16.16 103.38 -4.50
C MET A 1 15.54 102.10 -5.04
N LYS A 2 14.98 102.19 -6.26
CA LYS A 2 14.64 101.17 -7.26
C LYS A 2 13.83 99.90 -6.87
N LYS A 3 12.60 99.88 -7.39
CA LYS A 3 11.74 98.75 -7.79
C LYS A 3 12.52 97.59 -8.43
N LEU A 4 12.06 96.35 -8.21
CA LEU A 4 11.62 95.49 -9.33
C LEU A 4 10.68 94.37 -8.86
N THR A 5 9.41 94.52 -9.20
CA THR A 5 8.39 93.46 -9.21
C THR A 5 8.58 92.64 -10.48
N LEU A 6 8.68 91.32 -10.37
CA LEU A 6 8.45 90.43 -11.51
C LEU A 6 7.48 89.33 -11.10
N MET A 7 6.21 89.53 -11.45
CA MET A 7 5.22 88.46 -11.51
C MET A 7 5.57 87.55 -12.69
N LEU A 8 5.76 86.26 -12.43
CA LEU A 8 5.73 85.25 -13.48
C LEU A 8 4.54 84.33 -13.20
N LYS A 9 3.44 84.57 -13.93
CA LYS A 9 2.32 83.65 -14.08
C LYS A 9 2.84 82.44 -14.86
N PHE A 10 2.84 81.27 -14.24
CA PHE A 10 2.93 80.01 -14.99
C PHE A 10 1.60 79.28 -15.01
N PHE A 11 1.18 79.10 -16.26
CA PHE A 11 0.12 78.32 -16.84
C PHE A 11 -0.37 77.09 -16.06
N HIS A 12 -1.70 76.92 -16.11
CA HIS A 12 -2.40 75.66 -15.91
C HIS A 12 -1.93 74.61 -16.93
N HIS A 13 -1.24 73.59 -16.45
CA HIS A 13 -1.24 72.28 -17.06
C HIS A 13 -1.11 71.27 -15.93
N THR A 14 -2.24 70.68 -15.52
CA THR A 14 -2.24 69.43 -14.76
C THR A 14 -1.81 68.33 -15.72
N PRO A 15 -0.62 67.70 -15.58
CA PRO A 15 -0.40 66.43 -16.22
C PRO A 15 -1.32 65.44 -15.50
N SER A 16 -2.29 64.88 -16.22
CA SER A 16 -3.02 63.69 -15.81
C SER A 16 -1.99 62.58 -15.60
N LEU A 17 -1.57 62.41 -14.35
CA LEU A 17 -0.67 61.35 -13.92
C LEU A 17 -1.47 60.05 -13.94
N THR A 18 -1.54 59.41 -15.12
CA THR A 18 -2.10 58.06 -15.25
C THR A 18 -1.13 57.10 -14.57
N PHE A 19 -1.40 56.83 -13.29
CA PHE A 19 -0.66 55.85 -12.51
C PHE A 19 -1.13 54.46 -12.94
N ILE A 20 -0.40 53.81 -13.86
CA ILE A 20 -0.65 52.40 -14.20
C ILE A 20 -0.15 51.57 -13.02
N PHE A 21 -1.08 51.13 -12.17
CA PHE A 21 -0.81 50.17 -11.12
C PHE A 21 -0.60 48.79 -11.78
N PHE A 22 0.65 48.41 -12.02
CA PHE A 22 0.98 47.02 -12.32
C PHE A 22 0.80 46.20 -11.03
N ILE A 23 -0.38 45.61 -10.86
CA ILE A 23 -0.58 44.58 -9.85
C ILE A 23 0.18 43.35 -10.34
N SER A 24 1.38 43.14 -9.81
CA SER A 24 2.08 41.86 -9.95
C SER A 24 1.30 40.82 -9.15
N ILE A 25 0.38 40.11 -9.82
CA ILE A 25 -0.19 38.87 -9.30
C ILE A 25 0.96 37.87 -9.29
N PHE A 26 1.66 37.76 -8.17
CA PHE A 26 2.49 36.59 -7.88
C PHE A 26 1.54 35.40 -7.71
N GLY A 27 1.20 34.76 -8.82
CA GLY A 27 0.55 33.46 -8.78
C GLY A 27 1.53 32.48 -8.17
N TYR A 28 1.23 31.98 -6.97
CA TYR A 28 1.90 30.82 -6.45
C TYR A 28 1.53 29.63 -7.34
N VAL A 29 2.38 29.33 -8.32
CA VAL A 29 2.27 28.10 -9.09
C VAL A 29 2.76 26.98 -8.18
N HIS A 30 1.85 26.39 -7.41
CA HIS A 30 2.14 25.16 -6.70
C HIS A 30 2.27 24.06 -7.75
N GLY A 31 3.48 23.52 -7.91
CA GLY A 31 3.67 22.29 -8.66
C GLY A 31 2.92 21.16 -7.95
N GLN A 32 1.98 20.52 -8.65
CA GLN A 32 1.26 19.38 -8.10
C GLN A 32 2.19 18.16 -8.10
N VAL A 33 2.55 17.68 -6.91
CA VAL A 33 3.32 16.44 -6.73
C VAL A 33 2.33 15.33 -6.42
N HIS A 34 2.30 14.30 -7.26
CA HIS A 34 1.55 13.09 -6.99
C HIS A 34 2.50 12.02 -6.45
N THR A 35 2.18 11.47 -5.29
CA THR A 35 2.88 10.32 -4.72
C THR A 35 2.02 9.08 -4.91
N THR A 36 2.63 7.97 -5.31
CA THR A 36 1.99 6.66 -5.30
C THR A 36 2.56 5.81 -4.16
N TYR A 37 1.71 5.00 -3.53
CA TYR A 37 2.10 4.07 -2.49
C TYR A 37 1.81 2.65 -2.95
N LEU A 38 2.79 1.77 -2.77
CA LEU A 38 2.63 0.33 -3.00
C LEU A 38 2.83 -0.41 -1.69
N TRP A 39 1.80 -1.13 -1.26
CA TRP A 39 1.89 -2.10 -0.20
C TRP A 39 2.27 -3.43 -0.81
N HIS A 40 3.45 -3.91 -0.45
CA HIS A 40 3.97 -5.18 -0.94
C HIS A 40 4.02 -6.20 0.20
N LEU A 41 3.11 -7.18 0.15
CA LEU A 41 2.90 -8.14 1.24
C LEU A 41 3.37 -9.52 0.82
N GLN A 42 4.35 -10.06 1.55
CA GLN A 42 4.93 -11.37 1.30
C GLN A 42 5.25 -12.10 2.61
N GLN A 43 5.02 -13.42 2.60
CA GLN A 43 5.70 -14.40 3.45
C GLN A 43 5.98 -15.66 2.61
N PRO A 44 7.09 -16.37 2.85
CA PRO A 44 7.34 -17.63 2.17
C PRO A 44 6.40 -18.73 2.67
N ILE A 45 6.40 -19.86 1.96
CA ILE A 45 6.04 -21.14 2.58
C ILE A 45 7.19 -21.54 3.50
N TYR A 46 6.88 -21.97 4.73
CA TYR A 46 7.92 -22.27 5.72
C TYR A 46 8.40 -23.71 5.63
N TRP A 47 7.59 -24.59 5.05
CA TRP A 47 7.94 -25.97 4.83
C TRP A 47 7.44 -26.44 3.46
N PRO A 48 8.33 -26.86 2.54
CA PRO A 48 7.95 -27.18 1.17
C PRO A 48 7.49 -28.63 0.97
N ASP A 49 7.18 -29.37 2.05
CA ASP A 49 6.70 -30.74 1.95
C ASP A 49 5.23 -30.78 1.50
N HIS A 50 4.79 -31.94 1.04
CA HIS A 50 3.43 -32.18 0.60
C HIS A 50 2.43 -31.97 1.73
N SER A 51 1.31 -31.33 1.42
CA SER A 51 0.17 -31.25 2.33
C SER A 51 -0.35 -32.65 2.62
N ALA A 52 -0.64 -32.93 3.89
CA ALA A 52 -1.25 -34.18 4.33
C ALA A 52 -2.72 -34.28 3.84
N SER A 53 -3.37 -33.12 3.63
CA SER A 53 -4.74 -33.05 3.11
C SER A 53 -4.84 -33.08 1.59
N ASN A 54 -3.82 -32.58 0.88
CA ASN A 54 -3.76 -32.57 -0.58
C ASN A 54 -2.33 -32.84 -1.07
N PRO A 55 -2.00 -34.06 -1.51
CA PRO A 55 -0.63 -34.40 -1.90
C PRO A 55 -0.11 -33.63 -3.12
N PHE A 56 -0.98 -32.95 -3.87
CA PHE A 56 -0.59 -32.08 -4.99
C PHE A 56 -0.31 -30.63 -4.59
N SER A 57 -0.37 -30.33 -3.29
CA SER A 57 -0.07 -29.00 -2.72
C SER A 57 1.06 -29.11 -1.69
N TYR A 58 1.67 -27.98 -1.37
CA TYR A 58 2.59 -27.85 -0.23
C TYR A 58 1.81 -27.56 1.07
N GLN A 59 2.49 -27.72 2.20
CA GLN A 59 1.94 -27.39 3.52
C GLN A 59 1.82 -25.87 3.72
N THR A 60 0.63 -25.42 4.10
CA THR A 60 0.41 -24.03 4.56
C THR A 60 0.96 -23.82 5.97
N VAL A 61 1.02 -22.57 6.44
CA VAL A 61 1.48 -22.23 7.79
C VAL A 61 0.71 -22.97 8.89
N TRP A 62 -0.62 -23.04 8.80
CA TRP A 62 -1.42 -23.70 9.82
C TRP A 62 -1.21 -25.21 9.81
N GLU A 63 -1.18 -25.83 8.64
CA GLU A 63 -0.93 -27.28 8.52
C GLU A 63 0.48 -27.65 9.01
N SER A 64 1.49 -26.88 8.62
CA SER A 64 2.87 -27.07 9.08
C SER A 64 2.98 -26.99 10.60
N GLN A 65 2.28 -26.03 11.21
CA GLN A 65 2.20 -25.90 12.67
C GLN A 65 1.55 -27.15 13.29
N GLN A 66 0.39 -27.57 12.79
CA GLN A 66 -0.33 -28.71 13.36
C GLN A 66 0.48 -30.00 13.24
N LEU A 67 1.12 -30.25 12.10
CA LEU A 67 1.97 -31.42 11.90
C LEU A 67 3.17 -31.39 12.85
N LYS A 68 3.87 -30.26 12.96
CA LYS A 68 5.00 -30.09 13.89
C LYS A 68 4.61 -30.41 15.33
N PHE A 69 3.53 -29.83 15.83
CA PHE A 69 3.10 -30.03 17.21
C PHE A 69 2.32 -31.34 17.45
N GLY A 70 1.86 -32.00 16.37
CA GLY A 70 1.24 -33.31 16.39
C GLY A 70 2.22 -34.49 16.31
N GLY A 71 3.53 -34.23 16.32
CA GLY A 71 4.57 -35.27 16.20
C GLY A 71 4.88 -35.70 14.77
N GLY A 72 4.37 -34.98 13.77
CA GLY A 72 4.73 -35.11 12.36
C GLY A 72 5.89 -34.20 11.94
N ASN A 73 6.19 -34.15 10.64
CA ASN A 73 7.33 -33.40 10.08
C ASN A 73 8.68 -33.69 10.77
N ILE A 74 8.92 -34.95 11.15
CA ILE A 74 10.19 -35.44 11.67
C ILE A 74 10.85 -36.28 10.59
N TYR A 75 12.09 -35.94 10.24
CA TYR A 75 12.85 -36.63 9.19
C TYR A 75 14.07 -37.34 9.80
N SER A 76 14.96 -37.84 8.94
CA SER A 76 16.16 -38.58 9.35
C SER A 76 17.12 -37.76 10.23
N ASP A 77 16.99 -36.43 10.24
CA ASP A 77 17.74 -35.53 11.10
C ASP A 77 17.22 -35.48 12.56
N GLY A 78 16.07 -36.09 12.82
CA GLY A 78 15.42 -36.12 14.15
C GLY A 78 14.84 -34.76 14.58
N LEU A 79 14.85 -33.76 13.70
CA LEU A 79 14.29 -32.44 13.98
C LEU A 79 12.85 -32.34 13.49
N THR A 80 12.06 -31.51 14.15
CA THR A 80 10.67 -31.26 13.77
C THR A 80 10.56 -29.97 12.97
N HIS A 81 10.06 -30.08 11.74
CA HIS A 81 10.00 -28.97 10.79
C HIS A 81 8.60 -28.37 10.62
N PRO A 82 8.50 -27.10 10.21
CA PRO A 82 9.60 -26.16 9.99
C PRO A 82 10.28 -25.76 11.29
N LEU A 83 11.59 -25.53 11.24
CA LEU A 83 12.37 -25.12 12.44
C LEU A 83 11.93 -23.75 12.98
N ASN A 84 11.40 -22.88 12.11
CA ASN A 84 10.87 -21.59 12.50
C ASN A 84 9.71 -21.72 13.51
N ASP A 85 9.59 -20.71 14.37
CA ASP A 85 8.41 -20.52 15.20
C ASP A 85 7.34 -19.78 14.38
N LEU A 86 6.42 -20.54 13.78
CA LEU A 86 5.37 -19.97 12.95
C LEU A 86 4.39 -19.14 13.78
N GLN A 87 4.13 -19.55 15.02
CA GLN A 87 3.22 -18.82 15.89
C GLN A 87 3.82 -17.47 16.29
N ASP A 88 5.10 -17.41 16.68
CA ASP A 88 5.76 -16.12 16.96
C ASP A 88 5.70 -15.22 15.73
N ILE A 89 6.01 -15.74 14.54
CA ILE A 89 6.06 -14.93 13.31
C ILE A 89 4.69 -14.37 12.94
N PHE A 90 3.64 -15.20 12.93
CA PHE A 90 2.32 -14.79 12.43
C PHE A 90 1.45 -14.10 13.50
N SER A 91 1.70 -14.33 14.79
CA SER A 91 0.90 -13.71 15.86
C SER A 91 1.32 -12.29 16.20
N LYS A 92 2.36 -11.73 15.56
CA LYS A 92 2.79 -10.36 15.83
C LYS A 92 1.68 -9.38 15.42
N PRO A 93 1.30 -8.41 16.28
CA PRO A 93 0.18 -7.52 15.98
C PRO A 93 0.32 -6.77 14.65
N ASP A 94 1.53 -6.37 14.29
CA ASP A 94 1.83 -5.73 13.00
C ASP A 94 1.52 -6.67 11.83
N ARG A 95 1.89 -7.96 11.91
CA ARG A 95 1.60 -8.99 10.90
C ARG A 95 0.12 -9.30 10.80
N VAL A 96 -0.54 -9.45 11.94
CA VAL A 96 -1.99 -9.67 12.00
C VAL A 96 -2.73 -8.51 11.34
N ASN A 97 -2.37 -7.27 11.66
CA ASN A 97 -3.03 -6.08 11.13
C ASN A 97 -2.73 -5.88 9.64
N VAL A 98 -1.44 -5.91 9.25
CA VAL A 98 -0.99 -5.58 7.88
C VAL A 98 -1.54 -6.53 6.83
N TYR A 99 -1.75 -7.79 7.20
CA TYR A 99 -2.27 -8.81 6.29
C TYR A 99 -3.79 -8.83 6.17
N GLN A 100 -4.51 -8.04 6.97
CA GLN A 100 -5.96 -8.09 7.02
C GLN A 100 -6.61 -6.73 6.75
N TRP A 101 -6.32 -5.70 7.55
CA TRP A 101 -7.06 -4.42 7.50
C TRP A 101 -6.18 -3.17 7.46
N GLU A 102 -4.89 -3.26 7.73
CA GLU A 102 -4.09 -2.04 7.91
C GLU A 102 -3.91 -1.23 6.63
N ALA A 103 -3.88 -1.90 5.47
CA ALA A 103 -3.89 -1.21 4.18
C ALA A 103 -5.18 -0.38 4.00
N ARG A 104 -6.33 -0.95 4.37
CA ARG A 104 -7.64 -0.26 4.37
C ARG A 104 -7.62 0.92 5.35
N ASN A 105 -7.12 0.74 6.57
CA ASN A 105 -7.04 1.83 7.56
C ASN A 105 -6.13 2.97 7.09
N SER A 106 -5.01 2.63 6.47
CA SER A 106 -4.08 3.62 5.93
C SER A 106 -4.72 4.44 4.82
N ILE A 107 -5.45 3.80 3.89
CA ILE A 107 -6.20 4.52 2.85
C ILE A 107 -7.33 5.35 3.46
N SER A 108 -8.00 4.86 4.50
CA SER A 108 -9.07 5.59 5.20
C SER A 108 -8.58 6.95 5.74
N SER A 109 -7.34 7.01 6.23
CA SER A 109 -6.72 8.25 6.72
C SER A 109 -6.52 9.32 5.63
N LEU A 110 -6.62 8.94 4.35
CA LEU A 110 -6.38 9.81 3.20
C LEU A 110 -7.67 10.18 2.44
N LEU A 111 -8.86 9.83 2.97
CA LEU A 111 -10.13 10.07 2.27
C LEU A 111 -10.43 11.55 2.01
N SER A 112 -9.86 12.47 2.79
CA SER A 112 -9.99 13.91 2.56
C SER A 112 -9.20 14.42 1.35
N LEU A 113 -8.29 13.61 0.80
CA LEU A 113 -7.53 13.93 -0.41
C LEU A 113 -8.26 13.35 -1.62
N PRO A 114 -8.75 14.15 -2.58
CA PRO A 114 -9.64 13.69 -3.65
C PRO A 114 -9.09 12.55 -4.51
N ASP A 115 -7.78 12.53 -4.75
CA ASP A 115 -7.13 11.57 -5.65
C ASP A 115 -6.20 10.58 -4.92
N ALA A 116 -6.24 10.51 -3.59
CA ALA A 116 -5.35 9.63 -2.83
C ALA A 116 -5.82 8.17 -2.84
N GLY A 117 -4.88 7.26 -3.04
CA GLY A 117 -5.07 5.82 -2.98
C GLY A 117 -3.74 5.09 -2.86
N ALA A 118 -3.80 3.76 -2.86
CA ALA A 118 -2.63 2.90 -2.83
C ALA A 118 -2.87 1.66 -3.69
N GLN A 119 -1.78 1.16 -4.27
CA GLN A 119 -1.72 -0.18 -4.82
C GLN A 119 -1.35 -1.15 -3.69
N VAL A 120 -1.93 -2.34 -3.71
CA VAL A 120 -1.65 -3.41 -2.77
C VAL A 120 -1.40 -4.68 -3.56
N ASN A 121 -0.36 -5.43 -3.21
CA ASN A 121 -0.16 -6.78 -3.72
C ASN A 121 0.11 -7.75 -2.58
N TYR A 122 -0.26 -9.00 -2.83
CA TYR A 122 0.00 -10.13 -1.96
C TYR A 122 0.69 -11.22 -2.79
N GLY A 123 1.71 -11.87 -2.22
CA GLY A 123 2.17 -13.15 -2.74
C GLY A 123 1.08 -14.21 -2.58
N GLY A 124 0.92 -15.08 -3.59
CA GLY A 124 -0.06 -16.16 -3.56
C GLY A 124 0.12 -17.09 -2.34
N CYS A 125 1.36 -17.44 -2.02
CA CYS A 125 1.67 -18.20 -0.81
C CYS A 125 1.30 -17.48 0.50
N LEU A 126 1.39 -16.15 0.56
CA LEU A 126 0.90 -15.39 1.71
C LEU A 126 -0.63 -15.46 1.80
N ILE A 127 -1.35 -15.32 0.67
CA ILE A 127 -2.81 -15.44 0.64
C ILE A 127 -3.24 -16.80 1.20
N GLU A 128 -2.61 -17.89 0.77
CA GLU A 128 -2.93 -19.24 1.28
C GLU A 128 -2.61 -19.40 2.77
N ASN A 129 -1.50 -18.83 3.24
CA ASN A 129 -1.17 -18.84 4.67
C ASN A 129 -2.21 -18.08 5.49
N ILE A 130 -2.58 -16.85 5.09
CA ILE A 130 -3.65 -16.07 5.73
C ILE A 130 -4.96 -16.85 5.72
N GLN A 131 -5.31 -17.46 4.58
CA GLN A 131 -6.53 -18.25 4.45
C GLN A 131 -6.52 -19.45 5.40
N SER A 132 -5.40 -20.16 5.54
CA SER A 132 -5.28 -21.31 6.44
C SER A 132 -5.50 -20.92 7.91
N LEU A 133 -5.02 -19.75 8.33
CA LEU A 133 -5.20 -19.21 9.68
C LEU A 133 -6.62 -18.66 9.88
N SER A 134 -7.14 -17.92 8.89
CA SER A 134 -8.49 -17.36 8.90
C SER A 134 -9.57 -18.45 8.97
N ASN A 135 -9.40 -19.56 8.24
CA ASN A 135 -10.32 -20.71 8.28
C ASN A 135 -10.47 -21.32 9.67
N THR A 136 -9.47 -21.17 10.53
CA THR A 136 -9.44 -21.72 11.89
C THR A 136 -9.53 -20.64 12.98
N ASN A 137 -9.67 -19.37 12.59
CA ASN A 137 -9.63 -18.22 13.48
C ASN A 137 -8.39 -18.22 14.40
N ALA A 138 -7.25 -18.70 13.88
CA ALA A 138 -6.01 -18.85 14.62
C ALA A 138 -5.25 -17.51 14.69
N TRP A 139 -4.58 -17.27 15.81
CA TRP A 139 -3.55 -16.21 15.95
C TRP A 139 -4.01 -14.78 15.57
N GLY A 140 -5.29 -14.48 15.72
CA GLY A 140 -5.85 -13.16 15.38
C GLY A 140 -6.22 -12.97 13.90
N TYR A 141 -6.11 -14.01 13.08
CA TYR A 141 -6.60 -14.01 11.71
C TYR A 141 -8.10 -14.31 11.71
N VAL A 142 -8.91 -13.36 11.26
CA VAL A 142 -10.37 -13.45 11.32
C VAL A 142 -10.94 -14.08 10.05
N PRO A 143 -12.08 -14.79 10.14
CA PRO A 143 -12.86 -15.17 8.96
C PRO A 143 -13.21 -13.96 8.08
N ASN A 144 -13.31 -14.17 6.78
CA ASN A 144 -13.67 -13.12 5.81
C ASN A 144 -12.73 -11.89 5.83
N TRP A 145 -11.45 -12.07 6.14
CA TRP A 145 -10.45 -11.00 6.14
C TRP A 145 -10.40 -10.18 4.83
N THR A 146 -10.80 -10.78 3.70
CA THR A 146 -10.87 -10.09 2.40
C THR A 146 -11.94 -8.99 2.34
N GLN A 147 -12.88 -8.93 3.29
CA GLN A 147 -13.90 -7.87 3.35
C GLN A 147 -13.28 -6.48 3.46
N TRP A 148 -12.17 -6.32 4.18
CA TRP A 148 -11.48 -5.03 4.32
C TRP A 148 -10.86 -4.56 2.99
N VAL A 149 -10.40 -5.49 2.17
CA VAL A 149 -9.92 -5.21 0.81
C VAL A 149 -11.10 -4.77 -0.07
N ILE A 150 -12.20 -5.53 -0.05
CA ILE A 150 -13.41 -5.22 -0.83
C ILE A 150 -13.99 -3.85 -0.45
N GLU A 151 -14.04 -3.53 0.84
CA GLU A 151 -14.50 -2.24 1.34
C GLU A 151 -13.65 -1.09 0.78
N ALA A 152 -12.32 -1.20 0.87
CA ALA A 152 -11.42 -0.17 0.40
C ALA A 152 -11.39 -0.01 -1.12
N GLN A 153 -11.60 -1.10 -1.87
CA GLN A 153 -11.80 -1.06 -3.32
C GLN A 153 -13.09 -0.30 -3.70
N GLY A 154 -14.10 -0.33 -2.82
CA GLY A 154 -15.34 0.43 -2.98
C GLY A 154 -15.19 1.94 -2.81
N TRP A 155 -14.10 2.42 -2.18
CA TRP A 155 -13.83 3.85 -2.05
C TRP A 155 -13.27 4.41 -3.35
N GLN A 156 -13.79 5.55 -3.80
CA GLN A 156 -13.44 6.14 -5.09
C GLN A 156 -12.69 7.46 -4.95
N THR A 157 -11.77 7.69 -5.89
CA THR A 157 -11.16 9.00 -6.16
C THR A 157 -12.16 9.94 -6.86
N SER A 158 -11.82 11.22 -7.01
CA SER A 158 -12.62 12.17 -7.81
C SER A 158 -12.85 11.71 -9.25
N GLY A 159 -11.92 10.92 -9.80
CA GLY A 159 -12.02 10.35 -11.14
C GLY A 159 -12.86 9.06 -11.23
N GLY A 160 -13.43 8.57 -10.12
CA GLY A 160 -14.22 7.34 -10.10
C GLY A 160 -13.40 6.05 -10.04
N PHE A 161 -12.08 6.13 -9.83
CA PHE A 161 -11.20 4.95 -9.69
C PHE A 161 -11.15 4.45 -8.24
N PRO A 162 -11.00 3.13 -8.01
CA PRO A 162 -10.76 2.58 -6.68
C PRO A 162 -9.57 3.22 -5.98
N ARG A 163 -9.69 3.49 -4.67
CA ARG A 163 -8.59 3.99 -3.84
C ARG A 163 -7.66 2.89 -3.36
N MET A 164 -8.13 1.64 -3.30
CA MET A 164 -7.28 0.46 -3.19
C MET A 164 -7.27 -0.25 -4.54
N ASP A 165 -6.11 -0.36 -5.16
CA ASP A 165 -5.93 -1.15 -6.39
C ASP A 165 -5.16 -2.44 -6.07
N ILE A 166 -5.74 -3.59 -6.40
CA ILE A 166 -5.12 -4.90 -6.13
C ILE A 166 -4.33 -5.32 -7.36
N THR A 167 -3.01 -5.36 -7.21
CA THR A 167 -2.09 -5.68 -8.30
C THR A 167 -1.58 -7.10 -8.17
N GLY A 168 -1.46 -7.78 -9.32
CA GLY A 168 -0.93 -9.13 -9.39
C GLY A 168 0.56 -9.17 -9.07
N PHE A 169 0.98 -10.18 -8.32
CA PHE A 169 2.38 -10.47 -8.01
C PHE A 169 2.62 -11.98 -8.11
N THR A 170 3.88 -12.41 -8.25
CA THR A 170 4.19 -13.83 -8.45
C THR A 170 3.80 -14.66 -7.22
N TRP A 171 3.34 -15.89 -7.44
CA TRP A 171 2.78 -16.73 -6.39
C TRP A 171 3.75 -17.00 -5.23
N HIS A 172 5.01 -17.29 -5.58
CA HIS A 172 6.09 -17.64 -4.65
C HIS A 172 7.22 -16.60 -4.62
N HIS A 173 6.94 -15.32 -4.90
CA HIS A 173 7.99 -14.29 -4.97
C HIS A 173 9.10 -14.59 -5.97
N ALA A 174 8.70 -15.23 -7.07
CA ALA A 174 9.58 -15.57 -8.16
C ALA A 174 10.17 -14.31 -8.83
N LEU A 175 11.48 -14.37 -9.10
CA LEU A 175 12.18 -13.43 -9.97
C LEU A 175 11.94 -13.83 -11.43
N SER A 176 10.83 -13.38 -12.00
CA SER A 176 10.35 -13.78 -13.34
C SER A 176 11.42 -13.80 -14.44
N PRO A 177 12.37 -12.82 -14.53
CA PRO A 177 13.42 -12.84 -15.56
C PRO A 177 14.41 -14.01 -15.46
N LEU A 178 14.45 -14.71 -14.31
CA LEU A 178 15.34 -15.84 -14.06
C LEU A 178 14.65 -17.20 -14.26
N LEU A 179 13.39 -17.20 -14.69
CA LEU A 179 12.57 -18.40 -14.85
C LEU A 179 12.14 -18.58 -16.30
N SER A 180 11.87 -19.83 -16.67
CA SER A 180 11.18 -20.13 -17.93
C SER A 180 9.77 -19.55 -17.89
N ASP A 181 9.33 -19.01 -19.02
CA ASP A 181 7.95 -18.57 -19.27
C ASP A 181 6.90 -19.63 -18.89
N ARG A 182 7.24 -20.93 -18.97
CA ARG A 182 6.40 -22.05 -18.53
C ARG A 182 6.02 -21.99 -17.05
N VAL A 183 6.87 -21.42 -16.19
CA VAL A 183 6.61 -21.28 -14.74
C VAL A 183 5.64 -20.13 -14.45
N LEU A 184 5.51 -19.17 -15.38
CA LEU A 184 4.65 -17.99 -15.23
C LEU A 184 3.26 -18.18 -15.85
N LYS A 185 3.03 -19.33 -16.51
CA LYS A 185 1.76 -19.69 -17.12
C LYS A 185 0.93 -20.50 -16.12
N LYS A 186 -0.38 -20.25 -16.11
CA LYS A 186 -1.37 -21.07 -15.41
C LYS A 186 -1.75 -22.28 -16.24
#